data_AF-A0A850NNA5-F1
#
_entry.id   AF-A0A850NNA5-F1
#
_cell.length_a   1.000
_cell.length_b   1.000
_cell.length_c   1.000
_cell.angle_alpha   90.00
_cell.angle_beta   90.00
_cell.angle_gamma   90.00
#
_symmetry.space_group_name_H-M   'P 1'
#
loop_
_entity.id
_entity.type
_entity.pdbx_description
1 polymer ?
#
loop_
_entity_poly.entity_id
_entity_poly.type
_entity_poly.pdbx_seq_one_letter_code
_entity_poly.pdbx_strand_id
1 'polypeptide(L)'
;MPGPALPQFVARLRRDDPDRFFAVLLAPAALRADLALLAAFDLEIEAAARRRTELAGPYPALIRLQWWRDLIEGRTADPNHGIAGPLHAALAQGRVAASDLLAMLDGREAEAEGVPDWPTWHDALRASAGGWAIASARLFGVDRPEHLAPAGIARAIWSIRPDTAFLP
;
A
#
# COMPACT_ATOMS: atom_id res chain seq x y z
N MET A 1 8.66 -0.87 31.93
CA MET A 1 8.93 0.11 30.85
C MET A 1 7.74 0.08 29.91
N PRO A 2 6.97 1.16 29.74
CA PRO A 2 6.03 1.22 28.63
C PRO A 2 6.84 1.01 27.34
N GLY A 3 6.37 0.12 26.45
CA GLY A 3 7.04 -0.13 25.17
C GLY A 3 7.16 1.17 24.36
N PRO A 4 8.06 1.21 23.35
CA PRO A 4 8.21 2.40 22.52
C PRO A 4 6.85 2.82 21.95
N ALA A 5 6.60 4.13 21.91
CA ALA A 5 5.39 4.68 21.33
C ALA A 5 5.25 4.17 19.89
N LEU A 6 4.11 3.56 19.59
CA LEU A 6 3.84 3.10 18.23
C LEU A 6 3.85 4.31 17.29
N PRO A 7 4.51 4.24 16.12
CA PRO A 7 4.53 5.35 15.17
C PRO A 7 3.12 5.89 14.88
N GLN A 8 3.01 7.19 14.60
CA GLN A 8 1.71 7.87 14.40
C GLN A 8 0.78 7.18 13.39
N PHE A 9 1.34 6.49 12.38
CA PHE A 9 0.58 5.75 11.40
C PHE A 9 -0.08 4.47 11.94
N VAL A 10 0.38 3.91 13.07
CA VAL A 10 -0.23 2.74 13.71
C VAL A 10 -1.60 3.08 14.32
N ALA A 11 -1.76 4.30 14.85
CA ALA A 11 -3.06 4.77 15.33
C ALA A 11 -4.07 4.90 14.18
N ARG A 12 -3.59 5.30 12.99
CA ARG A 12 -4.41 5.35 11.77
C ARG A 12 -4.81 3.96 11.31
N LEU A 13 -3.89 2.99 11.30
CA LEU A 13 -4.19 1.60 10.96
C LEU A 13 -5.31 1.06 11.84
N ARG A 14 -5.27 1.29 13.16
CA ARG A 14 -6.32 0.83 14.07
C ARG A 14 -7.72 1.34 13.70
N ARG A 15 -7.81 2.54 13.13
CA ARG A 15 -9.08 3.16 12.73
C ARG A 15 -9.51 2.74 11.33
N ASP A 16 -8.58 2.75 10.38
CA ASP A 16 -8.86 2.66 8.94
C ASP A 16 -8.66 1.24 8.37
N ASP A 17 -7.85 0.39 9.00
CA ASP A 17 -7.59 -1.01 8.62
C ASP A 17 -7.29 -1.88 9.86
N PRO A 18 -8.32 -2.21 10.67
CA PRO A 18 -8.15 -2.98 11.91
C PRO A 18 -7.50 -4.35 11.70
N ASP A 19 -7.78 -5.00 10.57
CA ASP A 19 -7.24 -6.31 10.25
C ASP A 19 -5.71 -6.24 10.10
N ARG A 20 -5.20 -5.26 9.34
CA ARG A 20 -3.75 -5.05 9.23
C ARG A 20 -3.13 -4.54 10.52
N PHE A 21 -3.86 -3.76 11.30
CA PHE A 21 -3.40 -3.37 12.63
C PHE A 21 -3.15 -4.59 13.52
N PHE A 22 -4.07 -5.55 13.58
CA PHE A 22 -3.87 -6.78 14.35
C PHE A 22 -2.77 -7.67 13.76
N ALA A 23 -2.68 -7.79 12.43
CA ALA A 23 -1.59 -8.50 11.78
C ALA A 23 -0.21 -7.94 12.18
N VAL A 24 -0.07 -6.62 12.22
CA VAL A 24 1.14 -5.93 12.72
C VAL A 24 1.43 -6.26 14.17
N LEU A 25 0.42 -6.23 15.05
CA LEU A 25 0.61 -6.53 16.48
C LEU A 25 1.08 -7.97 16.73
N LEU A 26 0.59 -8.92 15.91
CA LEU A 26 0.89 -10.34 16.04
C LEU A 26 2.19 -10.74 15.33
N ALA A 27 2.76 -9.89 14.47
CA ALA A 27 4.03 -10.15 13.80
C ALA A 27 5.22 -10.20 14.79
N PRO A 28 6.34 -10.86 14.42
CA PRO A 28 7.59 -10.82 15.17
C PRO A 28 8.03 -9.38 15.45
N ALA A 29 8.51 -9.11 16.67
CA ALA A 29 8.84 -7.75 17.12
C ALA A 29 9.78 -6.98 16.17
N ALA A 30 10.75 -7.68 15.58
CA ALA A 30 11.70 -7.11 14.62
C ALA A 30 11.06 -6.62 13.32
N LEU A 31 9.90 -7.15 12.93
CA LEU A 31 9.24 -6.85 11.65
C LEU A 31 8.09 -5.84 11.79
N ARG A 32 7.60 -5.60 13.02
CA ARG A 32 6.37 -4.81 13.25
C ARG A 32 6.47 -3.40 12.69
N ALA A 33 7.61 -2.73 12.83
CA ALA A 33 7.80 -1.36 12.35
C ALA A 33 7.67 -1.28 10.83
N ASP A 34 8.27 -2.23 10.12
CA ASP A 34 8.34 -2.25 8.66
C ASP A 34 7.03 -2.71 8.05
N LEU A 35 6.40 -3.72 8.66
CA LEU A 35 5.07 -4.16 8.27
C LEU A 35 4.02 -3.06 8.49
N ALA A 36 4.13 -2.32 9.60
CA ALA A 36 3.25 -1.17 9.87
C ALA A 36 3.48 -0.02 8.87
N LEU A 37 4.74 0.25 8.51
CA LEU A 37 5.09 1.25 7.52
C LEU A 37 4.54 0.89 6.14
N LEU A 38 4.72 -0.36 5.72
CA LEU A 38 4.21 -0.88 4.45
C LEU A 38 2.67 -0.85 4.39
N ALA A 39 2.00 -1.22 5.48
CA ALA A 39 0.54 -1.12 5.59
C ALA A 39 0.05 0.33 5.54
N ALA A 40 0.75 1.25 6.21
CA ALA A 40 0.41 2.67 6.19
C ALA A 40 0.62 3.30 4.80
N PHE A 41 1.69 2.90 4.09
CA PHE A 41 1.93 3.31 2.71
C PHE A 41 0.82 2.82 1.78
N ASP A 42 0.42 1.53 1.85
CA ASP A 42 -0.68 1.00 1.03
C ASP A 42 -1.99 1.78 1.26
N LEU A 43 -2.32 2.11 2.50
CA LEU A 43 -3.50 2.94 2.80
C LEU A 43 -3.42 4.35 2.21
N GLU A 44 -2.24 4.97 2.16
CA GLU A 44 -2.06 6.29 1.54
C GLU A 44 -2.28 6.26 0.04
N ILE A 45 -1.70 5.27 -0.66
CA ILE A 45 -1.80 5.17 -2.12
C ILE A 45 -3.21 4.71 -2.53
N GLU A 46 -3.86 3.86 -1.73
CA GLU A 46 -5.25 3.48 -1.93
C GLU A 46 -6.19 4.69 -1.74
N ALA A 47 -5.98 5.48 -0.68
CA ALA A 47 -6.73 6.71 -0.48
C ALA A 47 -6.46 7.74 -1.58
N ALA A 48 -5.24 7.78 -2.13
CA ALA A 48 -4.90 8.64 -3.27
C ALA A 48 -5.61 8.22 -4.56
N ALA A 49 -5.62 6.92 -4.89
CA ALA A 49 -6.30 6.40 -6.07
C ALA A 49 -7.81 6.74 -6.10
N ARG A 50 -8.44 6.85 -4.92
CA ARG A 50 -9.83 7.27 -4.77
C ARG A 50 -10.10 8.76 -4.97
N ARG A 51 -9.08 9.63 -5.08
CA ARG A 51 -9.23 11.10 -5.24
C ARG A 51 -9.65 11.52 -6.66
N ARG A 52 -10.58 10.79 -7.27
CA ARG A 52 -11.15 11.10 -8.58
C ARG A 52 -12.22 12.17 -8.42
N THR A 53 -12.40 13.06 -9.40
CA THR A 53 -13.50 14.03 -9.38
C THR A 53 -14.21 14.06 -10.74
N GLU A 54 -15.48 14.46 -10.75
CA GLU A 54 -16.24 14.60 -12.01
C GLU A 54 -15.60 15.62 -12.96
N LEU A 55 -15.03 16.69 -12.40
CA LEU A 55 -14.45 17.79 -13.19
C LEU A 55 -13.04 17.47 -13.71
N ALA A 56 -12.19 16.86 -12.87
CA ALA A 56 -10.77 16.65 -13.17
C ALA A 56 -10.43 15.18 -13.45
N GLY A 57 -11.43 14.29 -13.49
CA GLY A 57 -11.22 12.87 -13.77
C GLY A 57 -10.16 12.23 -12.86
N PRO A 58 -9.20 11.48 -13.42
CA PRO A 58 -8.18 10.76 -12.64
C PRO A 58 -7.02 11.65 -12.18
N TYR A 59 -6.87 12.87 -12.71
CA TYR A 59 -5.65 13.66 -12.54
C TYR A 59 -5.26 13.96 -11.09
N PRO A 60 -6.18 14.29 -10.15
CA PRO A 60 -5.79 14.53 -8.77
C PRO A 60 -5.24 13.27 -8.08
N ALA A 61 -5.74 12.09 -8.45
CA ALA A 61 -5.19 10.82 -7.99
C ALA A 61 -3.78 10.59 -8.58
N LEU A 62 -3.64 10.73 -9.91
CA LEU A 62 -2.38 10.51 -10.63
C LEU A 62 -1.26 11.44 -10.15
N ILE A 63 -1.55 12.73 -9.92
CA ILE A 63 -0.57 13.68 -9.38
C ILE A 63 -0.04 13.23 -8.02
N ARG A 64 -0.93 12.73 -7.15
CA ARG A 64 -0.54 12.27 -5.82
C ARG A 64 0.25 10.95 -5.87
N LEU A 65 -0.11 10.04 -6.76
CA LEU A 65 0.63 8.78 -6.98
C LEU A 65 2.01 9.05 -7.59
N GLN A 66 2.10 9.97 -8.55
CA GLN A 66 3.38 10.42 -9.13
C GLN A 66 4.30 11.04 -8.07
N TRP A 67 3.77 11.82 -7.13
CA TRP A 67 4.58 12.33 -6.02
C TRP A 67 5.20 11.21 -5.17
N TRP A 68 4.47 10.12 -4.92
CA TRP A 68 5.00 8.95 -4.21
C TRP A 68 6.07 8.24 -5.04
N ARG A 69 5.87 8.13 -6.36
CA ARG A 69 6.86 7.59 -7.29
C ARG A 69 8.15 8.40 -7.27
N ASP A 70 8.05 9.73 -7.41
CA ASP A 70 9.19 10.65 -7.28
C ASP A 70 9.91 10.49 -5.94
N LEU A 71 9.17 10.25 -4.87
CA LEU A 71 9.75 10.04 -3.54
C LEU A 71 10.53 8.73 -3.47
N ILE A 72 9.94 7.62 -3.94
CA ILE A 72 10.58 6.30 -3.96
C ILE A 72 11.84 6.30 -4.82
N GLU A 73 11.81 7.02 -5.93
CA GLU A 73 12.94 7.15 -6.87
C GLU A 73 13.95 8.23 -6.44
N GLY A 74 13.75 8.86 -5.26
CA GLY A 74 14.69 9.84 -4.69
C GLY A 74 14.72 11.19 -5.40
N ARG A 75 13.73 11.48 -6.25
CA ARG A 75 13.58 12.79 -6.92
C ARG A 75 12.97 13.86 -6.03
N THR A 76 12.27 13.46 -4.97
CA THR A 76 11.72 14.37 -3.96
C THR A 76 11.85 13.78 -2.56
N ALA A 77 11.74 14.64 -1.55
CA ALA A 77 11.74 14.26 -0.14
C ALA A 77 10.79 15.16 0.63
N ASP A 78 10.11 14.60 1.62
CA ASP A 78 9.29 15.38 2.55
C ASP A 78 9.47 14.82 3.98
N PRO A 79 10.40 15.41 4.77
CA PRO A 79 10.68 14.94 6.12
C PRO A 79 9.51 15.21 7.09
N ASN A 80 8.60 16.11 6.75
CA ASN A 80 7.44 16.43 7.58
C ASN A 80 6.28 15.46 7.34
N HIS A 81 6.27 14.79 6.17
CA HIS A 81 5.28 13.79 5.86
C HIS A 81 5.52 12.51 6.68
N GLY A 82 4.52 12.15 7.49
CA GLY A 82 4.64 11.15 8.55
C GLY A 82 5.03 9.72 8.15
N ILE A 83 4.96 9.41 6.86
CA ILE A 83 5.34 8.12 6.25
C ILE A 83 6.58 8.25 5.35
N ALA A 84 6.81 9.43 4.78
CA ALA A 84 7.83 9.66 3.74
C ALA A 84 9.25 9.47 4.28
N GLY A 85 9.60 10.15 5.38
CA GLY A 85 10.90 10.01 6.03
C GLY A 85 11.21 8.56 6.44
N PRO A 86 10.31 7.87 7.17
CA PRO A 86 10.48 6.45 7.48
C PRO A 86 10.63 5.55 6.26
N LEU A 87 9.90 5.83 5.17
CA LEU A 87 9.99 5.07 3.92
C LEU A 87 11.35 5.24 3.23
N HIS A 88 11.88 6.47 3.17
CA HIS A 88 13.24 6.72 2.68
C HIS A 88 14.29 5.95 3.48
N ALA A 89 14.18 5.95 4.82
CA ALA A 89 15.09 5.20 5.67
C ALA A 89 15.00 3.69 5.42
N ALA A 90 13.79 3.15 5.18
CA ALA A 90 13.58 1.74 4.87
C ALA A 90 14.16 1.35 3.50
N LEU A 91 13.96 2.20 2.49
CA LEU A 91 14.54 2.03 1.14
C LEU A 91 16.06 2.05 1.18
N ALA A 92 16.66 3.04 1.85
CA ALA A 92 18.12 3.18 1.96
C ALA A 92 18.77 2.00 2.70
N GLN A 93 18.05 1.37 3.63
CA GLN A 93 18.51 0.21 4.39
C GLN A 93 18.18 -1.13 3.69
N GLY A 94 17.55 -1.10 2.51
CA GLY A 94 17.15 -2.31 1.78
C GLY A 94 16.08 -3.15 2.49
N ARG A 95 15.40 -2.59 3.51
CA ARG A 95 14.36 -3.30 4.26
C ARG A 95 13.05 -3.43 3.47
N VAL A 96 12.84 -2.51 2.52
CA VAL A 96 11.75 -2.56 1.56
C VAL A 96 12.34 -2.33 0.17
N ALA A 97 11.91 -3.11 -0.82
CA ALA A 97 12.38 -2.96 -2.19
C ALA A 97 11.61 -1.85 -2.91
N ALA A 98 12.32 -0.92 -3.56
CA ALA A 98 11.71 0.13 -4.38
C ALA A 98 10.79 -0.45 -5.47
N SER A 99 11.23 -1.55 -6.11
CA SER A 99 10.46 -2.24 -7.14
C SER A 99 9.08 -2.72 -6.67
N ASP A 100 8.96 -3.15 -5.41
CA ASP A 100 7.67 -3.58 -4.86
C ASP A 100 6.73 -2.41 -4.67
N LEU A 101 7.24 -1.28 -4.16
CA LEU A 101 6.43 -0.08 -3.96
C LEU A 101 6.00 0.55 -5.29
N LEU A 102 6.89 0.53 -6.30
CA LEU A 102 6.58 1.02 -7.64
C LEU A 102 5.52 0.14 -8.31
N ALA A 103 5.62 -1.20 -8.20
CA ALA A 103 4.59 -2.10 -8.72
C ALA A 103 3.22 -1.86 -8.04
N MET A 104 3.21 -1.59 -6.73
CA MET A 104 1.98 -1.20 -6.03
C MET A 104 1.40 0.11 -6.56
N LEU A 105 2.25 1.11 -6.88
CA LEU A 105 1.80 2.36 -7.49
C LEU A 105 1.24 2.14 -8.90
N ASP A 106 1.88 1.31 -9.73
CA ASP A 106 1.40 0.97 -11.07
C ASP A 106 -0.04 0.41 -11.02
N GLY A 107 -0.30 -0.49 -10.06
CA GLY A 107 -1.66 -1.03 -9.85
C GLY A 107 -2.68 0.04 -9.42
N ARG A 108 -2.28 0.97 -8.55
CA ARG A 108 -3.16 2.08 -8.11
C ARG A 108 -3.38 3.14 -9.18
N GLU A 109 -2.40 3.37 -10.05
CA GLU A 109 -2.52 4.25 -11.22
C GLU A 109 -3.54 3.66 -12.20
N ALA A 110 -3.45 2.36 -12.51
CA ALA A 110 -4.43 1.66 -13.35
C ALA A 110 -5.86 1.72 -12.75
N GLU A 111 -6.01 1.50 -11.44
CA GLU A 111 -7.30 1.67 -10.74
C GLU A 111 -7.83 3.12 -10.88
N ALA A 112 -6.95 4.13 -10.75
CA ALA A 112 -7.31 5.53 -10.83
C ALA A 112 -7.70 5.97 -12.25
N GLU A 113 -7.06 5.43 -13.28
CA GLU A 113 -7.40 5.67 -14.69
C GLU A 113 -8.73 5.01 -15.06
N GLY A 114 -8.94 3.77 -14.59
CA GLY A 114 -10.19 3.04 -14.74
C GLY A 114 -9.96 1.61 -15.20
N VAL A 115 -10.84 0.71 -14.75
CA VAL A 115 -10.77 -0.73 -15.01
C VAL A 115 -11.99 -1.16 -15.83
N PRO A 116 -11.88 -1.22 -17.17
CA PRO A 116 -13.04 -1.41 -18.05
C PRO A 116 -13.60 -2.84 -18.04
N ASP A 117 -12.79 -3.82 -17.62
CA ASP A 117 -13.16 -5.22 -17.60
C ASP A 117 -12.50 -5.98 -16.43
N TRP A 118 -12.96 -7.21 -16.22
CA TRP A 118 -12.45 -8.08 -15.17
C TRP A 118 -10.95 -8.38 -15.29
N PRO A 119 -10.39 -8.73 -16.48
CA PRO A 119 -8.95 -8.95 -16.61
C PRO A 119 -8.10 -7.74 -16.20
N THR A 120 -8.46 -6.54 -16.67
CA THR A 120 -7.73 -5.30 -16.34
C THR A 120 -7.81 -5.02 -14.84
N TRP A 121 -8.99 -5.20 -14.25
CA TRP A 121 -9.15 -5.04 -12.81
C TRP A 121 -8.32 -6.06 -12.02
N HIS A 122 -8.34 -7.32 -12.45
CA HIS A 122 -7.57 -8.40 -11.82
C HIS A 122 -6.06 -8.14 -11.87
N ASP A 123 -5.54 -7.62 -12.99
CA ASP A 123 -4.12 -7.27 -13.12
C ASP A 123 -3.74 -6.08 -12.24
N ALA A 124 -4.62 -5.07 -12.14
CA ALA A 124 -4.44 -3.96 -11.19
C ALA A 124 -4.41 -4.46 -9.74
N LEU A 125 -5.33 -5.36 -9.35
CA LEU A 125 -5.36 -5.99 -8.01
C LEU A 125 -4.12 -6.84 -7.73
N ARG A 126 -3.58 -7.54 -8.74
CA ARG A 126 -2.32 -8.29 -8.62
C ARG A 126 -1.17 -7.36 -8.27
N ALA A 127 -1.08 -6.21 -8.95
CA ALA A 127 -0.03 -5.23 -8.73
C ALA A 127 -0.20 -4.48 -7.40
N SER A 128 -1.42 -4.09 -7.04
CA SER A 128 -1.73 -3.33 -5.82
C SER A 128 -1.79 -4.23 -4.57
N ALA A 129 -2.95 -4.83 -4.30
CA ALA A 129 -3.17 -5.63 -3.09
C ALA A 129 -2.34 -6.92 -3.09
N GLY A 130 -2.13 -7.55 -4.24
CA GLY A 130 -1.22 -8.68 -4.41
C GLY A 130 0.25 -8.27 -4.18
N GLY A 131 0.67 -7.11 -4.70
CA GLY A 131 1.99 -6.53 -4.46
C GLY A 131 2.25 -6.28 -2.98
N TRP A 132 1.27 -5.78 -2.24
CA TRP A 132 1.37 -5.63 -0.78
C TRP A 132 1.60 -6.98 -0.08
N ALA A 133 0.88 -8.04 -0.48
CA ALA A 133 1.06 -9.37 0.11
C ALA A 133 2.47 -9.93 -0.17
N ILE A 134 2.97 -9.74 -1.40
CA ILE A 134 4.34 -10.12 -1.79
C ILE A 134 5.37 -9.35 -0.96
N ALA A 135 5.27 -8.03 -0.91
CA ALA A 135 6.19 -7.16 -0.18
C ALA A 135 6.19 -7.50 1.33
N SER A 136 5.02 -7.75 1.90
CA SER A 136 4.89 -8.18 3.29
C SER A 136 5.59 -9.52 3.51
N ALA A 137 5.36 -10.51 2.64
CA ALA A 137 5.98 -11.83 2.76
C ALA A 137 7.51 -11.80 2.68
N ARG A 138 8.07 -10.88 1.88
CA ARG A 138 9.53 -10.65 1.83
C ARG A 138 10.10 -10.18 3.16
N LEU A 139 9.37 -9.36 3.93
CA LEU A 139 9.78 -8.98 5.28
C LEU A 139 9.91 -10.21 6.21
N PHE A 140 9.09 -11.24 5.99
CA PHE A 140 9.15 -12.50 6.73
C PHE A 140 10.21 -13.48 6.20
N GLY A 141 10.95 -13.11 5.14
CA GLY A 141 11.95 -13.98 4.52
C GLY A 141 11.33 -15.17 3.76
N VAL A 142 10.10 -15.04 3.26
CA VAL A 142 9.46 -16.09 2.45
C VAL A 142 10.15 -16.20 1.09
N ASP A 143 10.62 -17.40 0.77
CA ASP A 143 11.10 -17.73 -0.57
C ASP A 143 9.95 -17.76 -1.57
N ARG A 144 10.16 -17.17 -2.76
CA ARG A 144 9.17 -17.12 -3.85
C ARG A 144 7.79 -16.57 -3.42
N PRO A 145 7.74 -15.35 -2.87
CA PRO A 145 6.53 -14.74 -2.30
C PRO A 145 5.42 -14.49 -3.32
N GLU A 146 5.68 -14.56 -4.63
CA GLU A 146 4.71 -14.36 -5.70
C GLU A 146 3.47 -15.25 -5.58
N HIS A 147 3.60 -16.44 -4.99
CA HIS A 147 2.47 -17.35 -4.75
C HIS A 147 1.46 -16.82 -3.72
N LEU A 148 1.79 -15.76 -2.97
CA LEU A 148 0.90 -15.14 -1.98
C LEU A 148 0.08 -13.97 -2.54
N ALA A 149 0.32 -13.54 -3.79
CA ALA A 149 -0.49 -12.51 -4.43
C ALA A 149 -2.02 -12.78 -4.35
N PRO A 150 -2.52 -14.01 -4.55
CA PRO A 150 -3.94 -14.31 -4.42
C PRO A 150 -4.54 -14.00 -3.05
N ALA A 151 -3.76 -14.10 -1.97
CA ALA A 151 -4.25 -13.77 -0.63
C ALA A 151 -4.52 -12.26 -0.47
N GLY A 152 -3.65 -11.43 -1.06
CA GLY A 152 -3.84 -9.97 -1.12
C GLY A 152 -5.09 -9.60 -1.92
N ILE A 153 -5.28 -10.23 -3.09
CA ILE A 153 -6.44 -10.03 -3.96
C ILE A 153 -7.74 -10.43 -3.25
N ALA A 154 -7.77 -11.60 -2.61
CA ALA A 154 -8.95 -12.08 -1.90
C ALA A 154 -9.39 -11.12 -0.79
N ARG A 155 -8.44 -10.55 -0.04
CA ARG A 155 -8.71 -9.52 0.96
C ARG A 155 -9.30 -8.26 0.32
N ALA A 156 -8.73 -7.80 -0.80
CA ALA A 156 -9.22 -6.62 -1.50
C ALA A 156 -10.68 -6.81 -1.97
N ILE A 157 -10.99 -7.95 -2.57
CA ILE A 157 -12.35 -8.29 -3.00
C ILE A 157 -13.31 -8.36 -1.80
N TRP A 158 -12.89 -8.99 -0.70
CA TRP A 158 -13.71 -9.06 0.52
C TRP A 158 -14.03 -7.69 1.12
N SER A 159 -13.13 -6.71 0.95
CA SER A 159 -13.31 -5.35 1.46
C SER A 159 -14.27 -4.48 0.64
N ILE A 160 -14.70 -4.96 -0.54
CA ILE A 160 -15.69 -4.27 -1.38
C ILE A 160 -17.05 -4.37 -0.69
N ARG A 161 -17.62 -3.22 -0.33
CA ARG A 161 -18.90 -3.17 0.36
C ARG A 161 -20.03 -3.41 -0.66
N PRO A 162 -21.04 -4.24 -0.35
CA PRO A 162 -22.08 -4.64 -1.32
C PRO A 162 -22.96 -3.49 -1.85
N ASP A 163 -22.94 -2.32 -1.20
CA ASP A 163 -23.59 -1.08 -1.59
C ASP A 163 -22.76 -0.23 -2.59
N THR A 164 -21.50 -0.59 -2.83
CA THR A 164 -20.75 -0.05 -3.96
C THR A 164 -21.15 -0.82 -5.21
N ALA A 165 -21.83 -0.13 -6.14
CA ALA A 165 -22.07 -0.61 -7.49
C ALA A 165 -20.72 -0.75 -8.22
N PHE A 166 -19.98 -1.81 -7.90
CA PHE A 166 -18.69 -2.12 -8.49
C PHE A 166 -18.61 -3.63 -8.74
N LEU A 167 -19.45 -4.06 -9.67
CA LEU A 167 -19.21 -5.21 -10.52
C LEU A 167 -19.39 -4.69 -11.95
N PRO A 168 -18.42 -4.87 -12.86
CA PRO A 168 -18.67 -4.68 -14.29
C PRO A 168 -19.76 -5.65 -14.78
#